data_AF-A0A1R1JV53-F1
#
_entry.id   AF-A0A1R1JV53-F1
#
_cell.length_a   1.000
_cell.length_b   1.000
_cell.length_c   1.000
_cell.angle_alpha   90.00
_cell.angle_beta   90.00
_cell.angle_gamma   90.00
#
_symmetry.space_group_name_H-M   'P 1'
#
loop_
_entity.id
_entity.type
_entity.pdbx_description
1 polymer ?
#
loop_
_entity_poly.entity_id
_entity_poly.type
_entity_poly.pdbx_seq_one_letter_code
_entity_poly.pdbx_strand_id
1 'polypeptide(L)'
;MKIKNYLFGIIVSLVLATLLAFLGLVAVSSDNLGWGMAALLSYGVLFGGPLAIVLVLTWIVYLVRDRGQVPGRVHGLLFLPSLVALMIVPIDDQIRRAGANRFRDANPAITENHVNFSGRVLWLDYRAGSSTDGGGQPYMEPASAQNDNFSRFRRYPGPDLVAAGTFPYAGAHLKPDIERYAYSSQDGRAGDSLPLRRLPAPDLGKLLPAFAYGEAALLVYQYFHYPDHVEVAPSLGRFAASTEDAMTAARVPGLAIVSLDNYTPHAIARLEINGQTLDLGGYPARSQAGQRCDPARGGSPAMLDLEQPLRVRWQTLQDPSRWREARAVAPAFSAASQADPDKGLPRVRLYFLPDGSVAAERFREMRLRGGELAVRATGVPPQAQAVVACGAGAYSGYNPQTVRLLGN
;
A
#
# COMPACT_ATOMS: atom_id res chain seq x y z
N MET A 1 -64.75 -5.79 5.55
CA MET A 1 -63.78 -6.59 6.34
C MET A 1 -63.04 -5.67 7.29
N LYS A 2 -63.05 -5.91 8.60
CA LYS A 2 -62.55 -4.96 9.61
C LYS A 2 -61.17 -5.41 10.14
N ILE A 3 -60.17 -4.52 10.11
CA ILE A 3 -58.83 -4.71 10.69
C ILE A 3 -58.89 -5.25 12.14
N LYS A 4 -59.97 -4.93 12.87
CA LYS A 4 -60.27 -5.45 14.21
C LYS A 4 -60.16 -6.97 14.34
N ASN A 5 -60.42 -7.74 13.27
CA ASN A 5 -60.35 -9.21 13.29
C ASN A 5 -58.91 -9.77 13.34
N TYR A 6 -57.90 -8.91 13.19
CA TYR A 6 -56.47 -9.25 13.17
C TYR A 6 -55.68 -8.51 14.26
N LEU A 7 -56.37 -7.82 15.17
CA LEU A 7 -55.76 -6.89 16.11
C LEU A 7 -54.73 -7.57 17.03
N PHE A 8 -54.99 -8.80 17.45
CA PHE A 8 -54.08 -9.55 18.32
C PHE A 8 -52.71 -9.75 17.67
N GLY A 9 -52.66 -10.28 16.44
CA GLY A 9 -51.39 -10.45 15.72
C GLY A 9 -50.68 -9.13 15.44
N ILE A 10 -51.44 -8.06 15.17
CA ILE A 10 -50.88 -6.71 14.98
C ILE A 10 -50.23 -6.21 16.28
N ILE A 11 -50.89 -6.39 17.44
CA ILE A 11 -50.31 -6.02 18.75
C ILE A 11 -49.03 -6.82 19.02
N VAL A 12 -49.05 -8.14 18.80
CA VAL A 12 -47.85 -8.99 18.97
C VAL A 12 -46.72 -8.50 18.07
N SER A 13 -47.01 -8.16 16.80
CA SER A 13 -46.03 -7.59 15.87
C SER A 13 -45.44 -6.27 16.37
N LEU A 14 -46.27 -5.37 16.89
CA LEU A 14 -45.81 -4.09 17.43
C LEU A 14 -44.97 -4.26 18.69
N VAL A 15 -45.33 -5.20 19.58
CA VAL A 15 -44.54 -5.53 20.77
C VAL A 15 -43.18 -6.11 20.37
N LEU A 16 -43.17 -7.06 19.43
CA LEU A 16 -41.94 -7.63 18.89
C LEU A 16 -41.08 -6.56 18.22
N ALA A 17 -41.68 -5.70 17.38
CA ALA A 17 -40.99 -4.61 16.72
C ALA A 17 -40.39 -3.62 17.73
N THR A 18 -41.12 -3.28 18.79
CA THR A 18 -40.63 -2.38 19.85
C THR A 18 -39.44 -2.98 20.58
N LEU A 19 -39.51 -4.27 20.94
CA LEU A 19 -38.40 -4.99 21.57
C LEU A 19 -37.17 -5.02 20.65
N LEU A 20 -37.35 -5.41 19.38
CA LEU A 20 -36.26 -5.48 18.41
C LEU A 20 -35.67 -4.09 18.14
N ALA A 21 -36.51 -3.06 18.06
CA ALA A 21 -36.07 -1.69 17.86
C ALA A 21 -35.27 -1.19 19.07
N PHE A 22 -35.73 -1.47 20.28
CA PHE A 22 -35.01 -1.15 21.51
C PHE A 22 -33.64 -1.83 21.55
N LEU A 23 -33.58 -3.16 21.32
CA LEU A 23 -32.33 -3.91 21.29
C LEU A 23 -31.38 -3.40 20.20
N GLY A 24 -31.91 -3.12 19.01
CA GLY A 24 -31.14 -2.57 17.89
C GLY A 24 -30.60 -1.16 18.18
N LEU A 25 -31.41 -0.29 18.78
CA LEU A 25 -30.99 1.04 19.21
C LEU A 25 -29.88 0.96 20.26
N VAL A 26 -30.04 0.13 21.29
CA VAL A 26 -29.00 -0.06 22.31
C VAL A 26 -27.71 -0.61 21.70
N ALA A 27 -27.82 -1.56 20.76
CA ALA A 27 -26.67 -2.13 20.06
C ALA A 27 -25.89 -1.08 19.26
N VAL A 28 -26.58 -0.12 18.67
CA VAL A 28 -26.00 0.92 17.81
C VAL A 28 -25.53 2.15 18.61
N SER A 29 -26.25 2.53 19.66
CA SER A 29 -25.94 3.74 20.44
C SER A 29 -24.85 3.54 21.49
N SER A 30 -24.49 2.29 21.80
CA SER A 30 -23.54 1.98 22.86
C SER A 30 -22.19 1.61 22.27
N ASP A 31 -21.18 2.44 22.53
CA ASP A 31 -19.81 2.15 22.13
C ASP A 31 -19.24 1.00 22.98
N ASN A 32 -18.46 0.11 22.35
CA ASN A 32 -17.69 -0.95 23.02
C ASN A 32 -18.51 -1.87 23.95
N LEU A 33 -19.66 -2.36 23.48
CA LEU A 33 -20.52 -3.27 24.24
C LEU A 33 -19.81 -4.53 24.77
N GLY A 34 -18.75 -5.03 24.12
CA GLY A 34 -18.02 -6.22 24.57
C GLY A 34 -18.96 -7.39 24.87
N TRP A 35 -18.92 -7.92 26.10
CA TRP A 35 -19.85 -8.95 26.57
C TRP A 35 -21.32 -8.52 26.62
N GLY A 36 -21.61 -7.21 26.66
CA GLY A 36 -22.96 -6.65 26.55
C GLY A 36 -23.67 -7.00 25.24
N MET A 37 -22.92 -7.27 24.16
CA MET A 37 -23.50 -7.78 22.90
C MET A 37 -24.11 -9.17 23.09
N ALA A 38 -23.44 -10.05 23.87
CA ALA A 38 -23.97 -11.38 24.16
C ALA A 38 -25.24 -11.31 25.02
N ALA A 39 -25.32 -10.35 25.94
CA ALA A 39 -26.52 -10.08 26.71
C ALA A 39 -27.68 -9.61 25.80
N LEU A 40 -27.45 -8.66 24.90
CA LEU A 40 -28.46 -8.19 23.94
C LEU A 40 -28.98 -9.32 23.04
N LEU A 41 -28.08 -10.18 22.53
CA LEU A 41 -28.45 -11.36 21.74
C LEU A 41 -29.30 -12.34 22.57
N SER A 42 -28.96 -12.54 23.84
CA SER A 42 -29.72 -13.40 24.75
C SER A 42 -31.12 -12.85 25.02
N TYR A 43 -31.28 -11.54 25.23
CA TYR A 43 -32.60 -10.91 25.32
C TYR A 43 -33.42 -11.06 24.04
N GLY A 44 -32.77 -10.92 22.87
CA GLY A 44 -33.41 -11.16 21.58
C GLY A 44 -33.93 -12.60 21.44
N VAL A 45 -33.15 -13.59 21.85
CA VAL A 45 -33.56 -15.01 21.81
C VAL A 45 -34.65 -15.31 22.85
N LEU A 46 -34.46 -14.89 24.10
CA LEU A 46 -35.34 -15.24 25.22
C LEU A 46 -36.74 -14.60 25.10
N PHE A 47 -36.83 -13.37 24.60
CA PHE A 47 -38.09 -12.64 24.53
C PHE A 47 -38.57 -12.45 23.09
N GLY A 48 -37.67 -12.12 22.16
CA GLY A 48 -38.01 -11.94 20.75
C GLY A 48 -38.36 -13.25 20.05
N GLY A 49 -37.64 -14.34 20.34
CA GLY A 49 -37.90 -15.68 19.78
C GLY A 49 -39.33 -16.16 20.05
N PRO A 50 -39.78 -16.23 21.32
CA PRO A 50 -41.16 -16.60 21.65
C PRO A 50 -42.21 -15.67 21.01
N LEU A 51 -42.00 -14.36 21.03
CA LEU A 51 -42.90 -13.39 20.38
C LEU A 51 -43.01 -13.63 18.86
N ALA A 52 -41.90 -13.94 18.19
CA ALA A 52 -41.89 -14.28 16.77
C ALA A 52 -42.65 -15.59 16.50
N ILE A 53 -42.48 -16.61 17.36
CA ILE A 53 -43.24 -17.86 17.25
C ILE A 53 -44.74 -17.59 17.40
N VAL A 54 -45.16 -16.80 18.40
CA VAL A 54 -46.56 -16.42 18.60
C VAL A 54 -47.10 -15.66 17.39
N LEU A 55 -46.32 -14.74 16.82
CA LEU A 55 -46.70 -13.99 15.62
C LEU A 55 -46.91 -14.92 14.42
N VAL A 56 -46.00 -15.86 14.18
CA VAL A 56 -46.09 -16.85 13.09
C VAL A 56 -47.30 -17.77 13.27
N LEU A 57 -47.51 -18.29 14.49
CA LEU A 57 -48.68 -19.12 14.79
C LEU A 57 -49.99 -18.36 14.57
N THR A 58 -50.04 -17.10 15.01
CA THR A 58 -51.22 -16.24 14.84
C THR A 58 -51.49 -15.98 13.35
N TRP A 59 -50.44 -15.75 12.56
CA TRP A 59 -50.54 -15.59 11.12
C TRP A 59 -51.08 -16.86 10.43
N ILE A 60 -50.60 -18.05 10.81
CA ILE A 60 -51.10 -19.34 10.31
C ILE A 60 -52.60 -19.49 10.63
N VAL A 61 -53.02 -19.18 11.86
CA VAL A 61 -54.43 -19.22 12.25
C VAL A 61 -55.28 -18.30 11.38
N TYR A 62 -54.81 -17.09 11.06
CA TYR A 62 -55.52 -16.18 10.17
C TYR A 62 -55.62 -16.72 8.74
N LEU A 63 -54.56 -17.33 8.21
CA LEU A 63 -54.59 -17.98 6.91
C LEU A 63 -55.59 -19.14 6.86
N VAL A 64 -55.63 -19.99 7.88
CA VAL A 64 -56.56 -21.13 7.95
C VAL A 64 -58.00 -20.63 8.09
N ARG A 65 -58.27 -19.70 9.01
CA ARG A 65 -59.60 -19.13 9.26
C ARG A 65 -60.19 -18.50 8.00
N ASP A 66 -59.37 -17.74 7.27
CA ASP A 66 -59.82 -16.96 6.12
C ASP A 66 -59.54 -17.69 4.78
N ARG A 67 -59.22 -18.99 4.82
CA ARG A 67 -58.93 -19.85 3.66
C ARG A 67 -57.91 -19.25 2.67
N GLY A 68 -56.89 -18.60 3.22
CA GLY A 68 -55.83 -17.93 2.47
C GLY A 68 -56.20 -16.54 1.92
N GLN A 69 -57.44 -16.05 2.13
CA GLN A 69 -57.89 -14.74 1.64
C GLN A 69 -57.58 -13.58 2.60
N VAL A 70 -56.44 -13.64 3.30
CA VAL A 70 -56.02 -12.56 4.20
C VAL A 70 -55.59 -11.34 3.37
N PRO A 71 -56.07 -10.11 3.67
CA PRO A 71 -55.72 -8.93 2.88
C PRO A 71 -54.22 -8.62 2.96
N GLY A 72 -53.60 -8.22 1.84
CA GLY A 72 -52.17 -7.86 1.79
C GLY A 72 -51.75 -6.81 2.84
N ARG A 73 -52.62 -5.86 3.17
CA ARG A 73 -52.37 -4.85 4.22
C ARG A 73 -52.18 -5.48 5.61
N VAL A 74 -52.86 -6.59 5.90
CA VAL A 74 -52.72 -7.32 7.18
C VAL A 74 -51.39 -8.06 7.22
N HIS A 75 -50.96 -8.69 6.11
CA HIS A 75 -49.61 -9.24 6.01
C HIS A 75 -48.54 -8.17 6.27
N GLY A 76 -48.71 -7.00 5.66
CA GLY A 76 -47.85 -5.84 5.91
C GLY A 76 -47.80 -5.45 7.38
N LEU A 77 -48.95 -5.28 8.04
CA LEU A 77 -49.00 -4.91 9.46
C LEU A 77 -48.46 -5.98 10.41
N LEU A 78 -48.51 -7.26 10.03
CA LEU A 78 -47.98 -8.36 10.84
C LEU A 78 -46.46 -8.43 10.77
N PHE A 79 -45.83 -8.15 9.64
CA PHE A 79 -44.39 -8.40 9.47
C PHE A 79 -43.56 -7.14 9.26
N LEU A 80 -44.08 -6.11 8.60
CA LEU A 80 -43.31 -4.91 8.26
C LEU A 80 -42.72 -4.20 9.50
N PRO A 81 -43.44 -3.99 10.62
CA PRO A 81 -42.86 -3.34 11.79
C PRO A 81 -41.63 -4.07 12.34
N SER A 82 -41.72 -5.40 12.44
CA SER A 82 -40.62 -6.24 12.94
C SER A 82 -39.46 -6.30 11.95
N LEU A 83 -39.74 -6.38 10.65
CA LEU A 83 -38.71 -6.34 9.59
C LEU A 83 -37.97 -4.99 9.58
N VAL A 84 -38.68 -3.87 9.72
CA VAL A 84 -38.07 -2.54 9.82
C VAL A 84 -37.19 -2.44 11.07
N ALA A 85 -37.63 -2.97 12.20
CA ALA A 85 -36.82 -2.99 13.42
C ALA A 85 -35.54 -3.83 13.27
N LEU A 86 -35.60 -4.99 12.60
CA LEU A 86 -34.42 -5.82 12.31
C LEU A 86 -33.41 -5.12 11.40
N MET A 87 -33.85 -4.17 10.58
CA MET A 87 -32.97 -3.44 9.67
C MET A 87 -32.12 -2.36 10.35
N ILE A 88 -32.39 -1.99 11.61
CA ILE A 88 -31.66 -0.93 12.32
C ILE A 88 -30.14 -1.23 12.37
N VAL A 89 -29.77 -2.43 12.81
CA VAL A 89 -28.35 -2.84 12.94
C VAL A 89 -27.64 -2.92 11.58
N PRO A 90 -28.14 -3.64 10.55
CA PRO A 90 -27.46 -3.72 9.26
C PRO A 90 -27.42 -2.39 8.51
N ILE A 91 -28.45 -1.53 8.65
CA ILE A 91 -28.42 -0.18 8.06
C ILE A 91 -27.36 0.68 8.75
N ASP A 92 -27.29 0.68 10.09
CA ASP A 92 -26.25 1.40 10.82
C ASP A 92 -24.85 0.92 10.44
N ASP A 93 -24.63 -0.39 10.40
CA ASP A 93 -23.35 -0.97 9.97
C ASP A 93 -23.00 -0.57 8.53
N GLN A 94 -23.96 -0.56 7.60
CA GLN A 94 -23.75 -0.04 6.24
C GLN A 94 -23.37 1.44 6.23
N ILE A 95 -24.04 2.27 7.03
CA ILE A 95 -23.75 3.70 7.14
C ILE A 95 -22.35 3.92 7.73
N ARG A 96 -22.00 3.22 8.81
CA ARG A 96 -20.68 3.30 9.43
C ARG A 96 -19.58 2.84 8.48
N ARG A 97 -19.78 1.72 7.78
CA ARG A 97 -18.83 1.23 6.76
C ARG A 97 -18.70 2.21 5.61
N ALA A 98 -19.81 2.77 5.12
CA ALA A 98 -19.77 3.78 4.07
C ALA A 98 -19.02 5.04 4.53
N GLY A 99 -19.26 5.49 5.77
CA GLY A 99 -18.54 6.60 6.39
C GLY A 99 -17.04 6.31 6.54
N ALA A 100 -16.69 5.14 7.06
CA ALA A 100 -15.31 4.69 7.20
C ALA A 100 -14.60 4.52 5.86
N ASN A 101 -15.29 4.03 4.82
CA ASN A 101 -14.76 3.93 3.46
C ASN A 101 -14.47 5.33 2.91
N ARG A 102 -15.45 6.24 2.94
CA ARG A 102 -15.25 7.63 2.49
C ARG A 102 -14.11 8.32 3.25
N PHE A 103 -14.01 8.08 4.56
CA PHE A 103 -12.93 8.62 5.37
C PHE A 103 -11.57 8.08 4.92
N ARG A 104 -11.44 6.76 4.69
CA ARG A 104 -10.21 6.13 4.20
C ARG A 104 -9.84 6.54 2.78
N ASP A 105 -10.83 6.73 1.91
CA ASP A 105 -10.62 7.19 0.54
C ASP A 105 -10.08 8.63 0.51
N ALA A 106 -10.61 9.49 1.40
CA ALA A 106 -10.13 10.87 1.56
C ALA A 106 -8.82 10.98 2.36
N ASN A 107 -8.55 10.02 3.25
CA ASN A 107 -7.40 9.98 4.13
C ASN A 107 -6.70 8.61 3.99
N PRO A 108 -5.96 8.41 2.89
CA PRO A 108 -5.30 7.14 2.64
C PRO A 108 -4.12 6.93 3.61
N ALA A 109 -3.76 5.67 3.80
CA ALA A 109 -2.58 5.31 4.58
C ALA A 109 -1.29 5.64 3.81
N ILE A 110 -0.34 6.30 4.47
CA ILE A 110 0.90 6.81 3.85
C ILE A 110 2.07 5.92 4.23
N THR A 111 2.84 5.48 3.23
CA THR A 111 4.05 4.69 3.47
C THR A 111 5.25 5.62 3.66
N GLU A 112 5.98 5.41 4.75
CA GLU A 112 7.22 6.13 5.05
C GLU A 112 8.40 5.17 5.11
N ASN A 113 9.52 5.62 4.54
CA ASN A 113 10.81 4.97 4.66
C ASN A 113 11.79 5.99 5.23
N HIS A 114 12.45 5.66 6.32
CA HIS A 114 13.40 6.51 7.01
C HIS A 114 14.80 5.96 6.84
N VAL A 115 15.75 6.85 6.57
CA VAL A 115 17.17 6.55 6.43
C VAL A 115 17.97 7.44 7.37
N ASN A 116 18.73 6.86 8.28
CA ASN A 116 19.56 7.57 9.23
C ASN A 116 20.94 7.87 8.65
N PHE A 117 21.17 9.13 8.31
CA PHE A 117 22.45 9.70 7.90
C PHE A 117 23.07 10.58 8.98
N SER A 118 22.43 10.69 10.14
CA SER A 118 22.79 11.64 11.19
C SER A 118 23.95 11.14 12.06
N GLY A 119 24.22 9.83 12.04
CA GLY A 119 25.22 9.19 12.90
C GLY A 119 24.82 9.09 14.38
N ARG A 120 23.63 9.55 14.76
CA ARG A 120 23.07 9.43 16.13
C ARG A 120 21.85 8.51 16.17
N VAL A 121 21.50 8.03 17.37
CA VAL A 121 20.22 7.33 17.59
C VAL A 121 19.09 8.31 17.33
N LEU A 122 18.12 7.91 16.51
CA LEU A 122 16.93 8.69 16.21
C LEU A 122 15.71 7.98 16.78
N TRP A 123 14.81 8.74 17.39
CA TRP A 123 13.49 8.29 17.80
C TRP A 123 12.47 8.96 16.89
N LEU A 124 11.84 8.17 16.02
CA LEU A 124 10.92 8.68 15.01
C LEU A 124 9.59 9.04 15.66
N ASP A 125 8.87 10.00 15.08
CA ASP A 125 7.45 10.13 15.37
C ASP A 125 6.77 8.86 14.88
N TYR A 126 6.38 7.96 15.77
CA TYR A 126 5.72 6.70 15.40
C TYR A 126 4.21 6.75 15.65
N ARG A 127 3.66 7.93 15.97
CA ARG A 127 2.21 8.09 16.17
C ARG A 127 1.47 7.74 14.89
N ALA A 128 0.37 7.00 15.05
CA ALA A 128 -0.40 6.43 13.94
C ALA A 128 0.42 5.51 13.01
N GLY A 129 1.64 5.13 13.38
CA GLY A 129 2.50 4.21 12.63
C GLY A 129 2.20 2.74 12.93
N SER A 130 2.27 1.90 11.90
CA SER A 130 2.23 0.45 11.99
C SER A 130 3.36 -0.18 11.19
N SER A 131 4.01 -1.20 11.75
CA SER A 131 5.16 -1.91 11.18
C SER A 131 4.80 -3.20 10.44
N THR A 132 3.51 -3.44 10.20
CA THR A 132 3.00 -4.67 9.56
C THR A 132 3.62 -4.97 8.19
N ASP A 133 4.22 -3.97 7.53
CA ASP A 133 4.75 -4.05 6.16
C ASP A 133 6.30 -4.14 6.06
N GLY A 134 7.04 -4.44 7.14
CA GLY A 134 8.48 -4.73 6.98
C GLY A 134 9.45 -4.42 8.12
N GLY A 135 9.03 -4.51 9.38
CA GLY A 135 9.98 -4.45 10.51
C GLY A 135 10.30 -3.04 11.02
N GLY A 136 9.44 -2.06 10.72
CA GLY A 136 9.56 -0.69 11.24
C GLY A 136 9.73 -0.63 12.75
N GLN A 137 10.68 0.19 13.19
CA GLN A 137 10.98 0.45 14.59
C GLN A 137 10.75 1.93 14.89
N PRO A 138 10.30 2.29 16.10
CA PRO A 138 10.15 3.69 16.51
C PRO A 138 11.49 4.38 16.74
N TYR A 139 12.61 3.65 16.65
CA TYR A 139 13.96 4.20 16.75
C TYR A 139 14.88 3.58 15.70
N MET A 140 15.94 4.29 15.33
CA MET A 140 17.02 3.82 14.46
C MET A 140 18.37 4.06 15.15
N GLU A 141 19.16 3.01 15.29
CA GLU A 141 20.46 3.07 15.97
C GLU A 141 21.58 2.70 14.99
N PRO A 142 22.45 3.66 14.60
CA PRO A 142 23.47 3.41 13.58
C PRO A 142 24.46 2.29 13.88
N ALA A 143 24.70 2.01 15.16
CA ALA A 143 25.65 1.01 15.64
C ALA A 143 25.01 -0.35 15.95
N SER A 144 23.70 -0.50 15.77
CA SER A 144 23.04 -1.79 15.88
C SER A 144 23.52 -2.73 14.76
N ALA A 145 23.22 -4.02 14.88
CA ALA A 145 23.30 -4.99 13.79
C ALA A 145 21.90 -5.46 13.32
N GLN A 146 20.86 -5.05 14.05
CA GLN A 146 19.48 -5.51 13.89
C GLN A 146 18.53 -4.38 13.51
N ASN A 147 18.93 -3.11 13.71
CA ASN A 147 18.07 -1.94 13.57
C ASN A 147 18.88 -0.75 13.00
N ASP A 148 19.56 -1.03 11.90
CA ASP A 148 20.64 -0.21 11.41
C ASP A 148 20.08 0.76 10.40
N ASN A 149 20.07 2.04 10.76
CA ASN A 149 19.89 3.16 9.84
C ASN A 149 18.64 3.18 8.94
N PHE A 150 17.70 2.24 9.06
CA PHE A 150 16.50 2.18 8.26
C PHE A 150 15.28 1.86 9.12
N SER A 151 14.16 2.51 8.83
CA SER A 151 12.86 2.15 9.41
C SER A 151 11.75 2.41 8.39
N ARG A 152 10.94 1.39 8.11
CA ARG A 152 9.81 1.48 7.19
C ARG A 152 8.51 1.16 7.91
N PHE A 153 7.55 2.06 7.85
CA PHE A 153 6.24 1.86 8.45
C PHE A 153 5.17 2.60 7.66
N ARG A 154 3.91 2.28 7.95
CA ARG A 154 2.75 2.94 7.34
C ARG A 154 2.01 3.76 8.38
N ARG A 155 1.72 5.02 8.05
CA ARG A 155 0.89 5.88 8.87
C ARG A 155 -0.57 5.78 8.46
N TYR A 156 -1.43 5.52 9.44
CA TYR A 156 -2.88 5.45 9.25
C TYR A 156 -3.53 6.68 9.88
N PRO A 157 -4.18 7.55 9.09
CA PRO A 157 -4.88 8.70 9.65
C PRO A 157 -6.04 8.23 10.52
N GLY A 158 -6.05 8.65 11.79
CA GLY A 158 -7.21 8.51 12.67
C GLY A 158 -8.13 9.73 12.55
N PRO A 159 -9.46 9.58 12.71
CA PRO A 159 -10.41 10.70 12.66
C PRO A 159 -10.02 11.85 13.59
N ASP A 160 -9.58 11.54 14.81
CA ASP A 160 -9.18 12.54 15.81
C ASP A 160 -7.93 13.33 15.39
N LEU A 161 -6.93 12.65 14.81
CA LEU A 161 -5.68 13.28 14.35
C LEU A 161 -5.92 14.21 13.16
N VAL A 162 -6.82 13.80 12.25
CA VAL A 162 -7.24 14.61 11.10
C VAL A 162 -8.05 15.82 11.56
N ALA A 163 -9.03 15.63 12.44
CA ALA A 163 -9.85 16.70 12.99
C ALA A 163 -9.02 17.72 13.80
N ALA A 164 -8.02 17.26 14.56
CA ALA A 164 -7.10 18.11 15.29
C ALA A 164 -6.04 18.79 14.39
N GLY A 165 -5.98 18.46 13.09
CA GLY A 165 -5.00 19.01 12.16
C GLY A 165 -3.56 18.50 12.36
N THR A 166 -3.34 17.57 13.29
CA THR A 166 -2.02 17.06 13.70
C THR A 166 -1.44 15.98 12.79
N PHE A 167 -2.25 15.36 11.93
CA PHE A 167 -1.74 14.42 10.93
C PHE A 167 -0.92 15.18 9.87
N PRO A 168 0.32 14.77 9.53
CA PRO A 168 1.22 15.57 8.70
C PRO A 168 0.84 15.61 7.20
N TYR A 169 -0.07 14.75 6.75
CA TYR A 169 -0.51 14.67 5.36
C TYR A 169 -1.93 15.19 5.17
N ALA A 170 -2.22 15.68 3.96
CA ALA A 170 -3.55 15.97 3.46
C ALA A 170 -3.77 15.13 2.20
N GLY A 171 -4.69 14.16 2.27
CA GLY A 171 -4.80 13.13 1.23
C GLY A 171 -3.49 12.35 1.10
N ALA A 172 -2.93 12.30 -0.11
CA ALA A 172 -1.65 11.64 -0.40
C ALA A 172 -0.42 12.54 -0.19
N HIS A 173 -0.60 13.83 0.13
CA HIS A 173 0.47 14.83 0.09
C HIS A 173 0.91 15.28 1.48
N LEU A 174 2.22 15.44 1.68
CA LEU A 174 2.74 16.11 2.86
C LEU A 174 2.25 17.57 2.87
N LYS A 175 1.70 18.03 3.99
CA LYS A 175 1.11 19.38 4.05
C LYS A 175 2.16 20.48 3.82
N PRO A 176 1.78 21.59 3.16
CA PRO A 176 2.73 22.62 2.73
C PRO A 176 3.32 23.45 3.87
N ASP A 177 2.73 23.43 5.06
CA ASP A 177 3.13 24.13 6.28
C ASP A 177 4.07 23.31 7.18
N ILE A 178 4.35 22.04 6.86
CA ILE A 178 5.28 21.20 7.62
C ILE A 178 6.73 21.54 7.24
N GLU A 179 7.32 22.49 7.95
CA GLU A 179 8.70 22.98 7.69
C GLU A 179 9.76 22.29 8.55
N ARG A 180 9.35 21.46 9.52
CA ARG A 180 10.24 20.76 10.44
C ARG A 180 9.79 19.32 10.63
N TYR A 181 10.75 18.43 10.79
CA TYR A 181 10.50 17.08 11.27
C TYR A 181 10.69 17.05 12.78
N ALA A 182 9.65 16.67 13.52
CA ALA A 182 9.71 16.48 14.96
C ALA A 182 10.02 15.02 15.27
N TYR A 183 11.06 14.80 16.08
CA TYR A 183 11.41 13.49 16.61
C TYR A 183 10.61 13.22 17.88
N SER A 184 10.54 11.94 18.27
CA SER A 184 10.12 11.53 19.61
C SER A 184 11.34 11.46 20.54
N SER A 185 11.10 11.19 21.83
CA SER A 185 12.08 10.71 22.78
C SER A 185 11.90 9.21 23.02
N GLN A 186 12.84 8.58 23.73
CA GLN A 186 12.73 7.18 24.18
C GLN A 186 11.43 6.90 24.96
N ASP A 187 11.03 7.83 25.82
CA ASP A 187 9.78 7.75 26.59
C ASP A 187 8.52 8.14 25.78
N GLY A 188 8.63 8.33 24.47
CA GLY A 188 7.52 8.70 23.58
C GLY A 188 7.05 10.16 23.69
N ARG A 189 7.80 11.04 24.38
CA ARG A 189 7.53 12.49 24.43
C ARG A 189 8.06 13.19 23.19
N ALA A 190 7.73 14.46 23.03
CA ALA A 190 8.33 15.29 21.97
C ALA A 190 9.85 15.38 22.18
N GLY A 191 10.61 15.06 21.14
CA GLY A 191 12.06 15.21 21.09
C GLY A 191 12.48 16.46 20.32
N ASP A 192 13.72 16.44 19.84
CA ASP A 192 14.27 17.49 18.98
C ASP A 192 13.43 17.67 17.70
N SER A 193 13.60 18.82 17.04
CA SER A 193 13.12 19.00 15.68
C SER A 193 14.23 19.52 14.78
N LEU A 194 14.21 19.12 13.52
CA LEU A 194 15.13 19.61 12.50
C LEU A 194 14.37 20.23 11.32
N PRO A 195 14.96 21.21 10.60
CA PRO A 195 14.39 21.71 9.35
C PRO A 195 14.11 20.57 8.37
N LEU A 196 12.94 20.62 7.72
CA LEU A 196 12.49 19.64 6.73
C LEU A 196 12.54 20.27 5.33
N ARG A 197 13.32 19.67 4.42
CA ARG A 197 13.41 20.06 3.02
C ARG A 197 12.62 19.09 2.16
N ARG A 198 11.66 19.59 1.38
CA ARG A 198 10.86 18.76 0.47
C ARG A 198 11.51 18.71 -0.89
N LEU A 199 11.63 17.50 -1.42
CA LEU A 199 12.02 17.28 -2.81
C LEU A 199 10.78 17.18 -3.70
N PRO A 200 10.94 17.44 -5.01
CA PRO A 200 9.83 17.37 -5.95
C PRO A 200 9.18 15.98 -5.96
N ALA A 201 7.85 15.95 -6.03
CA ALA A 201 7.10 14.71 -6.23
C ALA A 201 7.27 14.21 -7.67
N PRO A 202 7.23 12.88 -7.91
CA PRO A 202 7.18 12.34 -9.26
C PRO A 202 5.89 12.76 -9.97
N ASP A 203 5.94 12.95 -11.29
CA ASP A 203 4.74 13.17 -12.10
C ASP A 203 3.94 11.87 -12.20
N LEU A 204 2.78 11.85 -11.55
CA LEU A 204 1.87 10.70 -11.53
C LEU A 204 0.78 10.76 -12.59
N GLY A 205 0.68 11.85 -13.37
CA GLY A 205 -0.43 12.07 -14.29
C GLY A 205 -0.61 10.95 -15.32
N LYS A 206 0.50 10.32 -15.73
CA LYS A 206 0.51 9.18 -16.66
C LYS A 206 0.24 7.82 -15.98
N LEU A 207 0.43 7.73 -14.66
CA LEU A 207 0.33 6.48 -13.90
C LEU A 207 -1.08 6.30 -13.31
N LEU A 208 -1.70 7.38 -12.83
CA LEU A 208 -3.01 7.33 -12.18
C LEU A 208 -4.13 6.70 -13.04
N PRO A 209 -4.22 6.95 -14.36
CA PRO A 209 -5.25 6.30 -15.20
C PRO A 209 -5.11 4.78 -15.26
N ALA A 210 -3.91 4.24 -15.04
CA ALA A 210 -3.62 2.81 -15.04
C ALA A 210 -3.71 2.18 -13.63
N PHE A 211 -3.98 2.98 -12.58
CA PHE A 211 -3.90 2.55 -11.19
C PHE A 211 -5.15 2.87 -10.39
N ALA A 212 -5.92 1.83 -10.08
CA ALA A 212 -7.24 1.98 -9.45
C ALA A 212 -7.23 2.33 -7.95
N TYR A 213 -6.08 2.24 -7.28
CA TYR A 213 -6.00 2.34 -5.81
C TYR A 213 -5.62 3.74 -5.30
N GLY A 214 -5.61 4.74 -6.19
CA GLY A 214 -5.33 6.14 -5.85
C GLY A 214 -3.85 6.46 -5.68
N GLU A 215 -3.55 7.75 -5.58
CA GLU A 215 -2.20 8.29 -5.58
C GLU A 215 -1.33 7.79 -4.42
N ALA A 216 -1.87 7.78 -3.19
CA ALA A 216 -1.10 7.40 -2.00
C ALA A 216 -0.55 5.97 -2.06
N ALA A 217 -1.19 5.07 -2.80
CA ALA A 217 -0.71 3.70 -2.97
C ALA A 217 0.41 3.57 -4.02
N LEU A 218 0.66 4.59 -4.84
CA LEU A 218 1.85 4.69 -5.70
C LEU A 218 3.02 5.36 -5.00
N LEU A 219 2.79 6.12 -3.93
CA LEU A 219 3.81 6.93 -3.28
C LEU A 219 4.41 6.28 -2.04
N VAL A 220 5.71 6.47 -1.88
CA VAL A 220 6.46 6.25 -0.64
C VAL A 220 7.22 7.53 -0.33
N TYR A 221 7.07 8.03 0.90
CA TYR A 221 7.82 9.17 1.41
C TYR A 221 9.14 8.70 2.02
N GLN A 222 10.25 9.07 1.40
CA GLN A 222 11.59 8.73 1.87
C GLN A 222 12.18 9.89 2.65
N TYR A 223 12.37 9.70 3.95
CA TYR A 223 12.99 10.65 4.87
C TYR A 223 14.46 10.33 5.06
N PHE A 224 15.34 11.23 4.62
CA PHE A 224 16.78 11.15 4.84
C PHE A 224 17.16 12.09 5.99
N HIS A 225 17.59 11.51 7.11
CA HIS A 225 17.88 12.27 8.33
C HIS A 225 19.37 12.59 8.41
N TYR A 226 19.75 13.83 8.11
CA TYR A 226 21.12 14.33 8.27
C TYR A 226 21.34 14.89 9.68
N PRO A 227 22.58 15.24 10.07
CA PRO A 227 22.84 15.82 11.40
C PRO A 227 22.09 17.13 11.66
N ASP A 228 21.90 17.96 10.64
CA ASP A 228 21.40 19.33 10.73
C ASP A 228 20.02 19.55 10.08
N HIS A 229 19.54 18.62 9.26
CA HIS A 229 18.26 18.72 8.57
C HIS A 229 17.69 17.34 8.20
N VAL A 230 16.44 17.33 7.77
CA VAL A 230 15.79 16.16 7.17
C VAL A 230 15.39 16.51 5.74
N GLU A 231 15.66 15.62 4.79
CA GLU A 231 15.09 15.73 3.44
C GLU A 231 13.96 14.71 3.30
N VAL A 232 12.85 15.11 2.69
CA VAL A 232 11.75 14.21 2.35
C VAL A 232 11.52 14.17 0.85
N ALA A 233 11.60 12.96 0.30
CA ALA A 233 11.39 12.69 -1.11
C ALA A 233 10.13 11.83 -1.31
N PRO A 234 9.04 12.38 -1.87
CA PRO A 234 8.00 11.54 -2.45
C PRO A 234 8.63 10.76 -3.63
N SER A 235 8.41 9.46 -3.67
CA SER A 235 8.96 8.57 -4.69
C SER A 235 7.94 7.50 -5.08
N LEU A 236 8.11 6.90 -6.25
CA LEU A 236 7.28 5.78 -6.64
C LEU A 236 7.66 4.55 -5.81
N GLY A 237 6.68 4.01 -5.09
CA GLY A 237 6.81 2.76 -4.36
C GLY A 237 7.00 1.59 -5.30
N ARG A 238 7.69 0.56 -4.83
CA ARG A 238 7.84 -0.70 -5.59
C ARG A 238 6.48 -1.29 -5.93
N PHE A 239 6.30 -1.68 -7.18
CA PHE A 239 5.05 -2.27 -7.63
C PHE A 239 4.90 -3.70 -7.14
N ALA A 240 3.69 -4.03 -6.68
CA ALA A 240 3.28 -5.43 -6.58
C ALA A 240 3.10 -6.01 -7.99
N ALA A 241 3.19 -7.34 -8.13
CA ALA A 241 3.07 -8.01 -9.42
C ALA A 241 1.78 -7.62 -10.19
N SER A 242 0.64 -7.50 -9.49
CA SER A 242 -0.62 -7.06 -10.09
C SER A 242 -0.58 -5.61 -10.61
N THR A 243 0.20 -4.75 -9.96
CA THR A 243 0.41 -3.36 -10.40
C THR A 243 1.36 -3.32 -11.59
N GLU A 244 2.44 -4.11 -11.59
CA GLU A 244 3.32 -4.24 -12.76
C GLU A 244 2.52 -4.72 -13.98
N ASP A 245 1.66 -5.73 -13.82
CA ASP A 245 0.79 -6.24 -14.89
C ASP A 245 -0.16 -5.15 -15.43
N ALA A 246 -0.80 -4.38 -14.55
CA ALA A 246 -1.69 -3.28 -14.94
C ALA A 246 -0.94 -2.17 -15.70
N MET A 247 0.23 -1.75 -15.21
CA MET A 247 1.07 -0.74 -15.83
C MET A 247 1.61 -1.19 -17.19
N THR A 248 1.98 -2.48 -17.28
CA THR A 248 2.41 -3.14 -18.52
C THR A 248 1.28 -3.15 -19.55
N ALA A 249 0.07 -3.53 -19.14
CA ALA A 249 -1.11 -3.52 -20.00
C ALA A 249 -1.47 -2.11 -20.50
N ALA A 250 -1.31 -1.10 -19.64
CA ALA A 250 -1.58 0.30 -19.95
C ALA A 250 -0.51 0.96 -20.84
N ARG A 251 0.66 0.33 -21.03
CA ARG A 251 1.78 0.84 -21.86
C ARG A 251 2.19 2.26 -21.48
N VAL A 252 2.34 2.53 -20.19
CA VAL A 252 2.64 3.88 -19.69
C VAL A 252 3.95 4.42 -20.32
N PRO A 253 3.91 5.51 -21.10
CA PRO A 253 5.10 6.03 -21.77
C PRO A 253 6.15 6.54 -20.78
N GLY A 254 7.39 6.08 -20.95
CA GLY A 254 8.52 6.47 -20.10
C GLY A 254 8.59 5.73 -18.76
N LEU A 255 7.66 4.82 -18.46
CA LEU A 255 7.78 4.00 -17.25
C LEU A 255 8.81 2.88 -17.46
N ALA A 256 9.75 2.76 -16.53
CA ALA A 256 10.70 1.64 -16.48
C ALA A 256 10.86 1.12 -15.04
N ILE A 257 11.15 -0.18 -14.90
CA ILE A 257 11.54 -0.78 -13.62
C ILE A 257 13.06 -0.80 -13.52
N VAL A 258 13.61 -0.15 -12.51
CA VAL A 258 15.05 -0.09 -12.30
C VAL A 258 15.48 -1.04 -11.20
N SER A 259 16.34 -2.00 -11.53
CA SER A 259 17.07 -2.82 -10.56
C SER A 259 18.53 -2.37 -10.50
N LEU A 260 19.23 -2.77 -9.44
CA LEU A 260 20.64 -2.41 -9.26
C LEU A 260 21.44 -3.57 -8.70
N ASP A 261 22.69 -3.66 -9.13
CA ASP A 261 23.75 -4.45 -8.52
C ASP A 261 24.87 -3.52 -8.07
N ASN A 262 25.23 -3.63 -6.79
CA ASN A 262 26.23 -2.78 -6.18
C ASN A 262 27.54 -3.55 -5.98
N TYR A 263 28.53 -3.33 -6.85
CA TYR A 263 29.88 -3.87 -6.71
C TYR A 263 30.87 -2.91 -6.06
N THR A 264 30.39 -1.78 -5.51
CA THR A 264 31.22 -0.87 -4.71
C THR A 264 31.43 -1.44 -3.30
N PRO A 265 32.47 -1.03 -2.55
CA PRO A 265 32.70 -1.53 -1.19
C PRO A 265 31.66 -1.04 -0.15
N HIS A 266 30.78 -0.12 -0.52
CA HIS A 266 29.89 0.57 0.41
C HIS A 266 28.42 0.33 0.07
N ALA A 267 27.57 0.23 1.08
CA ALA A 267 26.15 0.04 0.88
C ALA A 267 25.49 1.35 0.42
N ILE A 268 24.76 1.30 -0.69
CA ILE A 268 24.04 2.46 -1.23
C ILE A 268 22.72 2.62 -0.48
N ALA A 269 22.50 3.78 0.11
CA ALA A 269 21.35 4.05 0.98
C ALA A 269 20.34 5.04 0.37
N ARG A 270 20.79 5.84 -0.59
CA ARG A 270 19.96 6.74 -1.40
C ARG A 270 20.43 6.69 -2.83
N LEU A 271 19.48 6.63 -3.76
CA LEU A 271 19.72 6.62 -5.19
C LEU A 271 18.75 7.58 -5.87
N GLU A 272 19.28 8.46 -6.73
CA GLU A 272 18.47 9.28 -7.62
C GLU A 272 18.88 9.07 -9.08
N ILE A 273 17.88 9.06 -9.96
CA ILE A 273 18.06 9.01 -11.41
C ILE A 273 17.31 10.19 -12.02
N ASN A 274 18.04 11.05 -12.74
CA ASN A 274 17.48 12.27 -13.35
C ASN A 274 16.71 13.14 -12.34
N GLY A 275 17.16 13.18 -11.08
CA GLY A 275 16.54 13.92 -9.98
C GLY A 275 15.34 13.24 -9.30
N GLN A 276 14.93 12.06 -9.76
CA GLN A 276 13.92 11.23 -9.08
C GLN A 276 14.57 10.32 -8.06
N THR A 277 14.11 10.36 -6.80
CA THR A 277 14.56 9.41 -5.77
C THR A 277 13.89 8.05 -5.98
N LEU A 278 14.67 6.96 -5.94
CA LEU A 278 14.17 5.59 -6.09
C LEU A 278 13.90 4.94 -4.73
N ASP A 279 12.79 4.20 -4.58
CA ASP A 279 12.50 3.43 -3.35
C ASP A 279 13.37 2.17 -3.27
N LEU A 280 14.36 2.14 -2.38
CA LEU A 280 15.22 0.96 -2.17
C LEU A 280 14.56 -0.14 -1.31
N GLY A 281 13.28 -0.01 -0.97
CA GLY A 281 12.50 -1.06 -0.32
C GLY A 281 12.72 -1.16 1.19
N GLY A 282 13.15 -0.07 1.85
CA GLY A 282 13.39 -0.04 3.29
C GLY A 282 14.76 -0.58 3.74
N TYR A 283 15.66 -0.88 2.81
CA TYR A 283 16.99 -1.42 3.11
C TYR A 283 18.03 -0.80 2.17
N PRO A 284 19.31 -0.76 2.57
CA PRO A 284 20.36 -0.31 1.68
C PRO A 284 20.65 -1.38 0.62
N ALA A 285 21.03 -0.93 -0.57
CA ALA A 285 21.63 -1.76 -1.59
C ALA A 285 23.03 -2.22 -1.16
N ARG A 286 23.10 -3.43 -0.61
CA ARG A 286 24.32 -4.03 -0.05
C ARG A 286 25.38 -4.25 -1.13
N SER A 287 26.65 -4.22 -0.71
CA SER A 287 27.76 -4.57 -1.58
C SER A 287 27.72 -6.07 -1.92
N GLN A 288 27.79 -6.37 -3.21
CA GLN A 288 27.95 -7.72 -3.76
C GLN A 288 29.42 -8.06 -4.03
N ALA A 289 30.36 -7.15 -3.74
CA ALA A 289 31.78 -7.39 -3.96
C ALA A 289 32.25 -8.61 -3.16
N GLY A 290 32.74 -9.63 -3.87
CA GLY A 290 33.22 -10.88 -3.27
C GLY A 290 32.14 -11.85 -2.76
N GLN A 291 30.85 -11.56 -2.96
CA GLN A 291 29.77 -12.48 -2.57
C GLN A 291 29.49 -13.55 -3.64
N ARG A 292 29.16 -14.77 -3.19
CA ARG A 292 28.73 -15.87 -4.08
C ARG A 292 27.24 -15.77 -4.35
N CYS A 293 26.90 -15.06 -5.43
CA CYS A 293 25.64 -15.17 -6.17
C CYS A 293 24.34 -14.99 -5.35
N ASP A 294 23.93 -13.74 -5.09
CA ASP A 294 22.55 -13.44 -4.68
C ASP A 294 21.99 -12.34 -5.60
N PRO A 295 21.31 -12.70 -6.72
CA PRO A 295 20.80 -11.71 -7.64
C PRO A 295 19.71 -10.87 -6.94
N ALA A 296 19.90 -9.55 -6.93
CA ALA A 296 18.91 -8.63 -6.39
C ALA A 296 17.54 -8.88 -7.05
N ARG A 297 16.54 -9.29 -6.25
CA ARG A 297 15.17 -9.46 -6.72
C ARG A 297 14.37 -8.20 -6.45
N GLY A 298 13.65 -7.75 -7.47
CA GLY A 298 12.81 -6.56 -7.42
C GLY A 298 13.49 -5.32 -8.00
N GLY A 299 12.67 -4.34 -8.35
CA GLY A 299 13.13 -3.07 -8.86
C GLY A 299 12.14 -1.97 -8.51
N SER A 300 12.56 -0.74 -8.70
CA SER A 300 11.79 0.44 -8.36
C SER A 300 11.32 1.10 -9.66
N PRO A 301 10.02 1.41 -9.79
CA PRO A 301 9.53 2.13 -10.94
C PRO A 301 10.12 3.55 -10.98
N ALA A 302 10.41 4.03 -12.19
CA ALA A 302 10.86 5.40 -12.45
C ALA A 302 10.34 5.87 -13.81
N MET A 303 10.11 7.17 -13.94
CA MET A 303 9.74 7.79 -15.21
C MET A 303 11.00 8.24 -15.94
N LEU A 304 11.48 7.43 -16.90
CA LEU A 304 12.75 7.61 -17.59
C LEU A 304 12.56 7.71 -19.11
N ASP A 305 13.26 8.65 -19.72
CA ASP A 305 13.57 8.60 -21.14
C ASP A 305 14.82 7.75 -21.34
N LEU A 306 14.63 6.50 -21.78
CA LEU A 306 15.73 5.53 -21.97
C LEU A 306 16.54 5.79 -23.24
N GLU A 307 16.12 6.74 -24.08
CA GLU A 307 16.87 7.15 -25.27
C GLU A 307 17.89 8.25 -24.94
N GLN A 308 17.89 8.75 -23.69
CA GLN A 308 18.85 9.73 -23.17
C GLN A 308 19.77 9.10 -22.12
N PRO A 309 21.00 9.60 -21.96
CA PRO A 309 21.87 9.21 -20.86
C PRO A 309 21.21 9.50 -19.50
N LEU A 310 21.25 8.50 -18.62
CA LEU A 310 20.75 8.59 -17.25
C LEU A 310 21.79 9.30 -16.37
N ARG A 311 21.39 10.37 -15.69
CA ARG A 311 22.17 10.99 -14.63
C ARG A 311 21.89 10.26 -13.32
N VAL A 312 22.85 9.46 -12.87
CA VAL A 312 22.73 8.63 -11.67
C VAL A 312 23.53 9.25 -10.55
N ARG A 313 22.92 9.47 -9.39
CA ARG A 313 23.64 9.90 -8.19
C ARG A 313 23.24 9.09 -6.97
N TRP A 314 24.16 8.89 -6.05
CA TRP A 314 23.91 8.08 -4.87
C TRP A 314 24.71 8.54 -3.65
N GLN A 315 24.19 8.15 -2.48
CA GLN A 315 24.87 8.29 -1.20
C GLN A 315 24.99 6.92 -0.52
N THR A 316 26.02 6.78 0.30
CA THR A 316 26.34 5.56 1.04
C THR A 316 26.19 5.79 2.53
N LEU A 317 25.94 4.73 3.30
CA LEU A 317 25.89 4.86 4.77
C LEU A 317 27.20 5.36 5.39
N GLN A 318 28.34 5.00 4.78
CA GLN A 318 29.68 5.33 5.29
C GLN A 318 30.07 6.80 5.06
N ASP A 319 29.53 7.40 4.00
CA ASP A 319 29.78 8.81 3.66
C ASP A 319 28.45 9.43 3.18
N PRO A 320 27.54 9.72 4.11
CA PRO A 320 26.22 10.22 3.77
C PRO A 320 26.24 11.69 3.34
N SER A 321 27.31 12.43 3.63
CA SER A 321 27.46 13.84 3.25
C SER A 321 27.86 14.03 1.78
N ARG A 322 28.44 13.01 1.17
CA ARG A 322 29.00 13.09 -0.18
C ARG A 322 28.10 12.43 -1.21
N TRP A 323 27.66 13.23 -2.17
CA TRP A 323 27.07 12.72 -3.39
C TRP A 323 28.14 12.15 -4.32
N ARG A 324 27.88 10.94 -4.81
CA ARG A 324 28.58 10.35 -5.95
C ARG A 324 27.67 10.48 -7.17
N GLU A 325 28.26 10.69 -8.34
CA GLU A 325 27.51 10.89 -9.57
C GLU A 325 28.21 10.19 -10.74
N ALA A 326 27.41 9.61 -11.64
CA ALA A 326 27.86 9.00 -12.88
C ALA A 326 26.80 9.19 -13.98
N ARG A 327 27.21 9.00 -15.22
CA ARG A 327 26.31 8.88 -16.37
C ARG A 327 26.26 7.43 -16.82
N ALA A 328 25.06 6.92 -17.05
CA ALA A 328 24.84 5.58 -17.56
C ALA A 328 24.00 5.65 -18.84
N VAL A 329 24.33 4.83 -19.84
CA VAL A 329 23.55 4.71 -21.08
C VAL A 329 22.93 3.33 -21.09
N ALA A 330 21.60 3.25 -21.16
CA ALA A 330 20.88 2.00 -21.32
C ALA A 330 20.73 1.72 -22.82
N PRO A 331 21.41 0.71 -23.39
CA PRO A 331 21.37 0.48 -24.84
C PRO A 331 19.95 0.18 -25.33
N ALA A 332 19.62 0.61 -26.55
CA ALA A 332 18.38 0.19 -27.19
C ALA A 332 18.47 -1.29 -27.59
N PHE A 333 17.32 -1.96 -27.67
CA PHE A 333 17.26 -3.28 -28.27
C PHE A 333 17.56 -3.18 -29.77
N SER A 334 18.21 -4.20 -30.35
CA SER A 334 18.38 -4.25 -31.80
C SER A 334 17.02 -4.40 -32.50
N ALA A 335 16.96 -4.24 -33.83
CA ALA A 335 15.69 -4.33 -34.55
C ALA A 335 14.99 -5.66 -34.25
N ALA A 336 13.81 -5.60 -33.62
CA ALA A 336 13.07 -6.78 -33.22
C ALA A 336 12.73 -7.64 -34.45
N SER A 337 13.00 -8.94 -34.39
CA SER A 337 12.38 -9.87 -35.35
C SER A 337 10.85 -9.72 -35.25
N GLN A 338 10.11 -9.88 -36.36
CA GLN A 338 8.64 -9.74 -36.40
C GLN A 338 7.87 -10.64 -35.40
N ALA A 339 8.56 -11.57 -34.71
CA ALA A 339 8.01 -12.44 -33.69
C ALA A 339 8.01 -11.85 -32.27
N ASP A 340 8.54 -10.65 -32.04
CA ASP A 340 8.60 -10.03 -30.70
C ASP A 340 7.26 -9.36 -30.32
N PRO A 341 6.54 -9.87 -29.30
CA PRO A 341 5.38 -9.16 -28.79
C PRO A 341 5.86 -7.94 -27.97
N ASP A 342 5.78 -6.74 -28.56
CA ASP A 342 6.05 -5.46 -27.90
C ASP A 342 5.01 -5.15 -26.78
N LYS A 343 5.13 -5.86 -25.66
CA LYS A 343 4.14 -5.88 -24.58
C LYS A 343 4.77 -5.89 -23.18
N GLY A 344 6.10 -5.95 -23.05
CA GLY A 344 6.77 -5.95 -21.75
C GLY A 344 7.15 -4.54 -21.29
N LEU A 345 7.00 -4.26 -19.99
CA LEU A 345 7.51 -3.02 -19.41
C LEU A 345 9.05 -2.99 -19.52
N PRO A 346 9.66 -1.89 -19.98
CA PRO A 346 11.11 -1.75 -19.98
C PRO A 346 11.69 -1.90 -18.57
N ARG A 347 12.79 -2.64 -18.46
CA ARG A 347 13.55 -2.79 -17.22
C ARG A 347 15.00 -2.36 -17.47
N VAL A 348 15.60 -1.73 -16.48
CA VAL A 348 17.00 -1.29 -16.52
C VAL A 348 17.72 -1.86 -15.31
N ARG A 349 18.81 -2.58 -15.55
CA ARG A 349 19.69 -3.06 -14.50
C ARG A 349 20.93 -2.18 -14.44
N LEU A 350 21.11 -1.47 -13.33
CA LEU A 350 22.27 -0.62 -13.09
C LEU A 350 23.38 -1.38 -12.36
N TYR A 351 24.60 -1.30 -12.88
CA TYR A 351 25.77 -1.91 -12.28
C TYR A 351 26.68 -0.81 -11.73
N PHE A 352 26.79 -0.71 -10.40
CA PHE A 352 27.70 0.24 -9.74
C PHE A 352 29.06 -0.41 -9.57
N LEU A 353 30.07 0.11 -10.25
CA LEU A 353 31.38 -0.54 -10.38
C LEU A 353 32.40 -0.04 -9.34
N PRO A 354 33.44 -0.82 -9.02
CA PRO A 354 34.43 -0.45 -8.00
C PRO A 354 35.18 0.87 -8.27
N ASP A 355 35.31 1.25 -9.54
CA ASP A 355 35.94 2.50 -9.97
C ASP A 355 35.02 3.74 -9.84
N GLY A 356 33.77 3.54 -9.40
CA GLY A 356 32.77 4.58 -9.24
C GLY A 356 31.99 4.90 -10.53
N SER A 357 32.22 4.18 -11.62
CA SER A 357 31.38 4.27 -12.82
C SER A 357 30.07 3.47 -12.66
N VAL A 358 29.08 3.77 -13.51
CA VAL A 358 27.80 3.05 -13.54
C VAL A 358 27.54 2.56 -14.95
N ALA A 359 27.30 1.25 -15.10
CA ALA A 359 26.87 0.63 -16.35
C ALA A 359 25.36 0.34 -16.32
N ALA A 360 24.73 0.19 -17.47
CA ALA A 360 23.32 -0.17 -17.55
C ALA A 360 23.09 -1.26 -18.61
N GLU A 361 22.26 -2.23 -18.27
CA GLU A 361 21.67 -3.21 -19.19
C GLU A 361 20.17 -2.94 -19.30
N ARG A 362 19.65 -2.93 -20.53
CA ARG A 362 18.21 -2.84 -20.77
C ARG A 362 17.66 -4.24 -21.00
N PHE A 363 16.54 -4.57 -20.36
CA PHE A 363 15.88 -5.84 -20.57
C PHE A 363 14.36 -5.72 -20.48
N ARG A 364 13.64 -6.72 -20.97
CA ARG A 364 12.19 -6.82 -20.96
C ARG A 364 11.80 -8.26 -20.66
N GLU A 365 10.77 -8.40 -19.84
CA GLU A 365 10.05 -9.66 -19.65
C GLU A 365 8.81 -9.64 -20.52
N MET A 366 8.53 -10.76 -21.19
CA MET A 366 7.41 -10.88 -22.12
C MET A 366 6.84 -12.29 -22.09
N ARG A 367 5.54 -12.42 -22.31
CA ARG A 367 4.89 -13.72 -22.50
C ARG A 367 4.72 -14.01 -23.99
N LEU A 368 5.28 -15.13 -24.43
CA LEU A 368 5.16 -15.62 -25.81
C LEU A 368 3.76 -16.21 -26.06
N ARG A 369 3.45 -16.45 -27.35
CA ARG A 369 2.24 -17.20 -27.73
C ARG A 369 2.33 -18.61 -27.13
N GLY A 370 1.42 -18.94 -26.22
CA GLY A 370 1.46 -20.19 -25.44
C GLY A 370 1.73 -20.01 -23.94
N GLY A 371 1.98 -18.77 -23.48
CA GLY A 371 2.11 -18.45 -22.06
C GLY A 371 3.52 -18.61 -21.47
N GLU A 372 4.48 -19.09 -22.26
CA GLU A 372 5.90 -19.18 -21.88
C GLU A 372 6.49 -17.78 -21.62
N LEU A 373 7.24 -17.63 -20.53
CA LEU A 373 7.95 -16.40 -20.20
C LEU A 373 9.25 -16.33 -21.02
N ALA A 374 9.54 -15.17 -21.57
CA ALA A 374 10.78 -14.91 -22.26
C ALA A 374 11.38 -13.58 -21.80
N VAL A 375 12.71 -13.49 -21.86
CA VAL A 375 13.48 -12.30 -21.52
C VAL A 375 14.25 -11.87 -22.75
N ARG A 376 14.16 -10.60 -23.10
CA ARG A 376 15.04 -9.96 -24.08
C ARG A 376 15.94 -8.99 -23.34
N ALA A 377 17.24 -9.07 -23.56
CA ALA A 377 18.22 -8.25 -22.86
C ALA A 377 19.30 -7.76 -23.82
N THR A 378 19.83 -6.56 -23.59
CA THR A 378 20.96 -6.02 -24.36
C THR A 378 22.29 -6.69 -24.04
N GLY A 379 22.32 -7.49 -22.96
CA GLY A 379 23.50 -8.15 -22.44
C GLY A 379 24.29 -7.30 -21.43
N VAL A 380 25.18 -7.96 -20.70
CA VAL A 380 26.03 -7.31 -19.70
C VAL A 380 27.02 -6.35 -20.37
N PRO A 381 27.06 -5.08 -19.95
CA PRO A 381 28.00 -4.10 -20.49
C PRO A 381 29.46 -4.56 -20.33
N PRO A 382 30.36 -4.31 -21.30
CA PRO A 382 31.75 -4.76 -21.24
C PRO A 382 32.48 -4.39 -19.93
N GLN A 383 32.26 -3.17 -19.46
CA GLN A 383 32.82 -2.65 -18.20
C GLN A 383 32.35 -3.40 -16.94
N ALA A 384 31.19 -4.05 -16.99
CA ALA A 384 30.67 -4.84 -15.86
C ALA A 384 31.08 -6.32 -15.94
N GLN A 385 31.51 -6.84 -17.10
CA GLN A 385 31.84 -8.27 -17.29
C GLN A 385 32.95 -8.76 -16.35
N ALA A 386 33.89 -7.89 -15.98
CA ALA A 386 35.00 -8.25 -15.10
C ALA A 386 34.59 -8.46 -13.63
N VAL A 387 33.44 -7.92 -13.21
CA VAL A 387 32.99 -7.95 -11.80
C VAL A 387 31.70 -8.75 -11.61
N VAL A 388 30.90 -8.93 -12.66
CA VAL A 388 29.68 -9.72 -12.61
C VAL A 388 30.02 -11.20 -12.53
N ALA A 389 29.73 -11.82 -11.38
CA ALA A 389 29.86 -13.27 -11.19
C ALA A 389 28.57 -14.02 -11.57
N CYS A 390 28.66 -15.34 -11.73
CA CYS A 390 27.52 -16.28 -11.70
C CYS A 390 26.49 -16.20 -12.85
N GLY A 391 26.93 -16.25 -14.12
CA GLY A 391 26.01 -16.42 -15.26
C GLY A 391 25.36 -15.14 -15.79
N ALA A 392 25.89 -13.98 -15.38
CA ALA A 392 25.91 -12.68 -16.04
C ALA A 392 24.62 -12.15 -16.70
N GLY A 393 24.06 -11.10 -16.10
CA GLY A 393 23.08 -10.22 -16.74
C GLY A 393 21.66 -10.37 -16.23
N ALA A 394 20.74 -9.62 -16.82
CA ALA A 394 19.33 -9.65 -16.47
C ALA A 394 18.73 -11.07 -16.49
N TYR A 395 19.20 -11.94 -17.40
CA TYR A 395 18.71 -13.32 -17.54
C TYR A 395 19.20 -14.30 -16.45
N SER A 396 20.31 -14.00 -15.76
CA SER A 396 20.94 -14.92 -14.80
C SER A 396 20.04 -15.36 -13.64
N GLY A 397 19.02 -14.57 -13.32
CA GLY A 397 18.06 -14.86 -12.24
C GLY A 397 16.90 -15.78 -12.62
N TYR A 398 16.75 -16.16 -13.90
CA TYR A 398 15.62 -16.97 -14.36
C TYR A 398 16.01 -18.45 -14.52
N ASN A 399 15.04 -19.34 -14.31
CA ASN A 399 15.23 -20.77 -14.60
C ASN A 399 15.19 -20.99 -16.13
N PRO A 400 16.31 -21.44 -16.75
CA PRO A 400 16.40 -21.61 -18.20
C PRO A 400 15.50 -22.73 -18.75
N GLN A 401 14.95 -23.60 -17.89
CA GLN A 401 13.98 -24.62 -18.29
C GLN A 401 12.56 -24.06 -18.48
N THR A 402 12.27 -22.90 -17.90
CA THR A 402 10.93 -22.29 -17.88
C THR A 402 10.87 -20.90 -18.51
N VAL A 403 12.04 -20.30 -18.76
CA VAL A 403 12.17 -18.94 -19.29
C VAL A 403 13.15 -18.96 -20.45
N ARG A 404 12.74 -18.38 -21.58
CA ARG A 404 13.56 -18.34 -22.79
C ARG A 404 14.31 -17.01 -22.92
N LEU A 405 15.62 -17.04 -23.14
CA LEU A 405 16.38 -15.86 -23.55
C LEU A 405 16.20 -15.63 -25.06
N LEU A 406 15.77 -14.42 -25.42
CA LEU A 406 15.68 -13.96 -26.80
C LEU A 406 16.94 -13.20 -27.18
N GLY A 407 17.35 -13.31 -28.44
CA GLY A 407 18.47 -12.53 -28.97
C GLY A 407 18.19 -11.03 -28.89
N ASN A 408 19.24 -10.25 -28.59
CA ASN A 408 19.17 -8.79 -28.74
C ASN A 408 19.08 -8.45 -30.22
#